data_AF-A0A3B0YLV5-F1
#
_entry.id   AF-A0A3B0YLV5-F1
#
_cell.length_a   1.000
_cell.length_b   1.000
_cell.length_c   1.000
_cell.angle_alpha   90.00
_cell.angle_beta   90.00
_cell.angle_gamma   90.00
#
_symmetry.space_group_name_H-M   'P 1'
#
loop_
_entity.id
_entity.type
_entity.pdbx_description
1 polymer ?
#
loop_
_entity_poly.entity_id
_entity_poly.type
_entity_poly.pdbx_seq_one_letter_code
_entity_poly.pdbx_strand_id
1 'polypeptide(L)'
;MNQLQQIHNIVTSGFKVAKVETTRYDDIIKLFAQYSAKTSKALFLWHQRSGINRLSGKQIAMKNTRLLTEAINFIEAAPDFGIYLLKDFPEKYPVRISYQLQEIMSQQTISNCLIVLMGQHLPLDSVIGKFALTIQCGAPLNKTAGEQRRQVNGQQVRKSSVSDQAVHFGPR
;
A
#
# COMPACT_ATOMS: atom_id res chain seq x y z
N MET A 1 6.13 18.16 1.34
CA MET A 1 6.17 17.53 2.68
C MET A 1 6.66 16.09 2.53
N ASN A 2 7.61 15.64 3.34
CA ASN A 2 8.16 14.28 3.24
C ASN A 2 7.10 13.25 3.66
N GLN A 3 6.81 12.23 2.84
CA GLN A 3 5.80 11.20 3.14
C GLN A 3 6.06 10.50 4.48
N LEU A 4 7.33 10.31 4.85
CA LEU A 4 7.70 9.73 6.13
C LEU A 4 7.30 10.63 7.32
N GLN A 5 7.37 11.94 7.15
CA GLN A 5 6.94 12.90 8.18
C GLN A 5 5.43 12.90 8.33
N GLN A 6 4.67 12.67 7.25
CA GLN A 6 3.23 12.44 7.33
C GLN A 6 2.91 11.19 8.14
N ILE A 7 3.58 10.06 7.86
CA ILE A 7 3.42 8.83 8.65
C ILE A 7 3.79 9.06 10.11
N HIS A 8 4.87 9.78 10.39
CA HIS A 8 5.24 10.14 11.75
C HIS A 8 4.10 10.88 12.46
N ASN A 9 3.59 11.95 11.85
CA ASN A 9 2.49 12.73 12.42
C ASN A 9 1.24 11.87 12.66
N ILE A 10 0.92 10.96 11.74
CA ILE A 10 -0.22 10.03 11.88
C ILE A 10 0.00 9.10 13.09
N VAL A 11 1.18 8.47 13.19
CA VAL A 11 1.46 7.54 14.29
C VAL A 11 1.53 8.26 15.65
N THR A 12 1.94 9.53 15.68
CA THR A 12 2.03 10.33 16.92
C THR A 12 0.76 11.14 17.21
N SER A 13 -0.25 11.09 16.35
CA SER A 13 -1.46 11.92 16.45
C SER A 13 -2.39 11.55 17.61
N GLY A 14 -2.18 10.38 18.23
CA GLY A 14 -3.07 9.81 19.24
C GLY A 14 -4.25 9.02 18.67
N PHE A 15 -4.54 9.13 17.37
CA PHE A 15 -5.54 8.30 16.70
C PHE A 15 -5.15 6.82 16.77
N LYS A 16 -6.12 5.96 17.10
CA LYS A 16 -5.95 4.49 17.16
C LYS A 16 -6.33 3.78 15.88
N VAL A 17 -7.17 4.41 15.07
CA VAL A 17 -7.62 3.88 13.79
C VAL A 17 -7.38 4.92 12.71
N ALA A 18 -6.82 4.47 11.59
CA ALA A 18 -6.71 5.24 10.38
C ALA A 18 -7.23 4.41 9.20
N LYS A 19 -7.73 5.09 8.16
CA LYS A 19 -8.11 4.46 6.89
C LYS A 19 -7.26 4.97 5.75
N VAL A 20 -6.95 4.09 4.82
CA VAL A 20 -6.26 4.38 3.57
C VAL A 20 -7.05 3.74 2.44
N GLU A 21 -7.63 4.58 1.58
CA GLU A 21 -8.24 4.11 0.33
C GLU A 21 -7.15 4.07 -0.75
N THR A 22 -6.79 2.87 -1.21
CA THR A 22 -5.69 2.66 -2.16
C THR A 22 -5.78 1.31 -2.85
N THR A 23 -5.30 1.24 -4.09
CA THR A 23 -4.97 -0.02 -4.79
C THR A 23 -3.49 -0.39 -4.64
N ARG A 24 -2.67 0.53 -4.12
CA ARG A 24 -1.21 0.43 -4.07
C ARG A 24 -0.73 0.04 -2.67
N TYR A 25 -1.22 -1.09 -2.16
CA TYR A 25 -0.92 -1.56 -0.81
C TYR A 25 0.58 -1.66 -0.53
N ASP A 26 1.36 -2.17 -1.48
CA ASP A 26 2.80 -2.38 -1.30
C ASP A 26 3.55 -1.08 -1.03
N ASP A 27 3.10 0.04 -1.60
CA ASP A 27 3.74 1.34 -1.38
C ASP A 27 3.43 1.87 0.03
N ILE A 28 2.21 1.66 0.52
CA ILE A 28 1.83 1.98 1.90
C ILE A 28 2.62 1.11 2.88
N ILE A 29 2.66 -0.20 2.64
CA ILE A 29 3.40 -1.14 3.48
C ILE A 29 4.89 -0.76 3.51
N LYS A 30 5.49 -0.41 2.38
CA LYS A 30 6.89 0.06 2.30
C LYS A 30 7.11 1.34 3.10
N LEU A 31 6.20 2.31 3.03
CA LEU A 31 6.30 3.56 3.80
C LEU A 31 6.26 3.30 5.31
N PHE A 32 5.32 2.47 5.77
CA PHE A 32 5.24 2.07 7.18
C PHE A 32 6.44 1.21 7.61
N ALA A 33 6.98 0.36 6.73
CA ALA A 33 8.19 -0.41 7.00
C ALA A 33 9.42 0.50 7.18
N GLN A 34 9.58 1.52 6.33
CA GLN A 34 10.63 2.53 6.49
C GLN A 34 10.50 3.30 7.80
N TYR A 35 9.27 3.67 8.17
CA TYR A 35 8.99 4.32 9.45
C TYR A 35 9.32 3.41 10.64
N SER A 36 8.87 2.15 10.59
CA SER A 36 9.12 1.13 11.61
C SER A 36 10.62 0.89 11.82
N ALA A 37 11.39 0.79 10.74
CA ALA A 37 12.84 0.62 10.80
C ALA A 37 13.56 1.80 11.47
N LYS A 38 13.05 3.03 11.32
CA LYS A 38 13.65 4.24 11.93
C LYS A 38 13.26 4.46 13.39
N THR A 39 12.09 3.97 13.79
CA THR A 39 11.50 4.25 15.12
C THR A 39 11.48 3.03 16.03
N SER A 40 11.92 1.87 15.53
CA SER A 40 11.84 0.58 16.22
C SER A 40 10.42 0.18 16.63
N LYS A 41 9.38 0.83 16.09
CA LYS A 41 7.99 0.46 16.34
C LYS A 41 7.66 -0.87 15.65
N ALA A 42 6.96 -1.77 16.34
CA ALA A 42 6.54 -3.03 15.75
C ALA A 42 5.58 -2.78 14.58
N LEU A 43 5.78 -3.47 13.47
CA LEU A 43 4.90 -3.40 12.30
C LEU A 43 4.33 -4.77 12.02
N PHE A 44 3.01 -4.84 11.92
CA PHE A 44 2.26 -6.05 11.65
C PHE A 44 1.44 -5.86 10.38
N LEU A 45 1.32 -6.92 9.60
CA LEU A 45 0.47 -7.00 8.42
C LEU A 45 -0.52 -8.13 8.62
N TRP A 46 -1.80 -7.79 8.62
CA TRP A 46 -2.87 -8.75 8.49
C TRP A 46 -3.30 -8.88 7.03
N HIS A 47 -3.53 -10.12 6.63
CA HIS A 47 -4.17 -10.46 5.37
C HIS A 47 -4.93 -11.77 5.56
N GLN A 48 -6.13 -11.89 4.99
CA GLN A 48 -7.04 -13.01 5.22
C GLN A 48 -6.41 -14.40 5.01
N ARG A 49 -5.50 -14.54 4.04
CA ARG A 49 -4.85 -15.84 3.75
C ARG A 49 -3.76 -16.22 4.77
N SER A 50 -3.09 -15.24 5.34
CA SER A 50 -1.86 -15.45 6.13
C SER A 50 -2.00 -15.07 7.60
N GLY A 51 -3.10 -14.41 7.98
CA GLY A 51 -3.29 -13.82 9.29
C GLY A 51 -2.31 -12.68 9.58
N ILE A 52 -2.16 -12.35 10.85
CA ILE A 52 -1.22 -11.33 11.34
C ILE A 52 0.21 -11.86 11.25
N ASN A 53 1.07 -11.11 10.57
CA ASN A 53 2.50 -11.36 10.46
C ASN A 53 3.28 -10.12 10.87
N ARG A 54 4.29 -10.29 11.72
CA ARG A 54 5.23 -9.21 12.04
C ARG A 54 6.16 -8.99 10.85
N LEU A 55 6.21 -7.76 10.34
CA LEU A 55 7.09 -7.34 9.24
C LEU A 55 8.42 -6.74 9.71
N SER A 56 8.48 -6.22 10.94
CA SER A 56 9.73 -5.64 11.48
C SER A 56 10.51 -6.64 12.34
N GLY A 57 11.82 -6.76 12.08
CA GLY A 57 12.68 -7.71 12.77
C GLY A 57 12.46 -9.15 12.28
N LYS A 58 12.36 -10.11 13.21
CA LYS A 58 12.07 -11.51 12.86
C LYS A 58 10.62 -11.66 12.41
N GLN A 59 10.41 -12.27 11.25
CA GLN A 59 9.07 -12.59 10.77
C GLN A 59 8.43 -13.63 11.68
N ILE A 60 7.31 -13.25 12.31
CA ILE A 60 6.55 -14.09 13.23
C ILE A 60 5.09 -14.07 12.77
N ALA A 61 4.55 -15.25 12.48
CA ALA A 61 3.14 -15.44 12.17
C ALA A 61 2.36 -15.69 13.46
N MET A 62 1.29 -14.93 13.69
CA MET A 62 0.42 -15.11 14.85
C MET A 62 -0.62 -16.19 14.55
N LYS A 63 -0.76 -17.16 15.45
CA LYS A 63 -1.73 -18.25 15.32
C LYS A 63 -3.16 -17.71 15.46
N ASN A 64 -4.12 -18.34 14.77
CA ASN A 64 -5.55 -18.03 14.88
C ASN A 64 -5.85 -16.54 14.68
N THR A 65 -5.35 -15.96 13.59
CA THR A 65 -5.60 -14.55 13.23
C THR A 65 -6.01 -14.40 11.77
N ARG A 66 -6.51 -15.49 11.13
CA ARG A 66 -6.85 -15.46 9.70
C ARG A 66 -8.20 -14.82 9.46
N LEU A 67 -9.15 -15.04 10.37
CA LEU A 67 -10.44 -14.37 10.32
C LEU A 67 -10.29 -12.94 10.84
N LEU A 68 -11.03 -12.01 10.27
CA LEU A 68 -10.98 -10.61 10.69
C LEU A 68 -11.35 -10.46 12.18
N THR A 69 -12.38 -11.18 12.63
CA THR A 69 -12.79 -11.21 14.05
C THR A 69 -11.67 -11.67 14.96
N GLU A 70 -10.95 -12.73 14.58
CA GLU A 70 -9.82 -13.22 15.34
C GLU A 70 -8.66 -12.23 15.38
N ALA A 71 -8.37 -11.57 14.24
CA ALA A 71 -7.34 -10.56 14.16
C ALA A 71 -7.65 -9.34 15.04
N ILE A 72 -8.91 -8.87 15.03
CA ILE A 72 -9.34 -7.78 15.90
C ILE A 72 -9.29 -8.20 17.38
N ASN A 73 -9.76 -9.40 17.72
CA ASN A 73 -9.63 -9.94 19.09
C ASN A 73 -8.15 -9.99 19.54
N PHE A 74 -7.26 -10.40 18.65
CA PHE A 74 -5.82 -10.44 18.93
C PHE A 74 -5.28 -9.02 19.18
N ILE A 75 -5.65 -8.04 18.35
CA ILE A 75 -5.20 -6.65 18.50
C ILE A 75 -5.75 -6.04 19.80
N GLU A 76 -7.01 -6.29 20.11
CA GLU A 76 -7.66 -5.84 21.35
C GLU A 76 -6.99 -6.44 22.59
N ALA A 77 -6.63 -7.72 22.54
CA ALA A 77 -5.93 -8.44 23.61
C ALA A 77 -4.41 -8.20 23.63
N ALA A 78 -3.86 -7.45 22.67
CA ALA A 78 -2.44 -7.09 22.60
C ALA A 78 -2.27 -5.62 23.02
N PRO A 79 -2.34 -5.32 24.34
CA PRO A 79 -2.47 -3.96 24.85
C PRO A 79 -1.27 -3.07 24.52
N ASP A 80 -0.11 -3.65 24.20
CA ASP A 80 1.10 -2.89 24.01
C ASP A 80 1.74 -3.12 22.65
N PHE A 81 1.67 -2.05 21.85
CA PHE A 81 2.70 -1.63 20.92
C PHE A 81 2.60 -2.16 19.48
N GLY A 82 2.36 -1.24 18.55
CA GLY A 82 2.66 -1.48 17.15
C GLY A 82 1.72 -0.78 16.18
N ILE A 83 2.03 -0.98 14.91
CA ILE A 83 1.22 -0.55 13.79
C ILE A 83 0.67 -1.80 13.12
N TYR A 84 -0.65 -1.92 13.04
CA TYR A 84 -1.34 -3.04 12.40
C TYR A 84 -1.89 -2.58 11.07
N LEU A 85 -1.34 -3.10 9.98
CA LEU A 85 -1.83 -2.85 8.63
C LEU A 85 -2.82 -3.95 8.26
N LEU A 86 -4.10 -3.62 8.10
CA LEU A 86 -5.14 -4.57 7.69
C LEU A 86 -5.37 -4.40 6.19
N LYS A 87 -4.71 -5.25 5.41
CA LYS A 87 -4.79 -5.24 3.95
C LYS A 87 -6.11 -5.88 3.49
N ASP A 88 -6.69 -5.29 2.44
CA ASP A 88 -7.94 -5.76 1.84
C ASP A 88 -9.06 -5.84 2.89
N PHE A 89 -9.15 -4.80 3.74
CA PHE A 89 -10.21 -4.72 4.73
C PHE A 89 -11.57 -4.69 4.02
N PRO A 90 -12.51 -5.58 4.41
CA PRO A 90 -13.72 -5.79 3.65
C PRO A 90 -14.66 -4.60 3.75
N GLU A 91 -15.36 -4.27 2.66
CA GLU A 91 -16.41 -3.23 2.65
C GLU A 91 -17.58 -3.55 3.58
N LYS A 92 -17.88 -4.84 3.75
CA LYS A 92 -18.90 -5.36 4.66
C LYS A 92 -18.23 -6.20 5.73
N TYR A 93 -18.42 -5.81 6.97
CA TYR A 93 -17.93 -6.51 8.14
C TYR A 93 -19.04 -6.64 9.18
N PRO A 94 -18.99 -7.65 10.06
CA PRO A 94 -19.97 -7.80 11.13
C PRO A 94 -19.99 -6.57 12.05
N VAL A 95 -21.19 -6.18 12.51
CA VAL A 95 -21.38 -5.04 13.45
C VAL A 95 -20.50 -5.17 14.70
N ARG A 96 -20.21 -6.40 15.15
CA ARG A 96 -19.29 -6.65 16.26
C ARG A 96 -17.90 -6.04 16.03
N ILE A 97 -17.39 -6.04 14.80
CA ILE A 97 -16.09 -5.41 14.48
C ILE A 97 -16.16 -3.90 14.71
N SER A 98 -17.28 -3.25 14.39
CA SER A 98 -17.48 -1.82 14.68
C SER A 98 -17.35 -1.53 16.17
N TYR A 99 -18.03 -2.32 17.00
CA TYR A 99 -17.96 -2.18 18.45
C TYR A 99 -16.55 -2.43 18.98
N GLN A 100 -15.86 -3.47 18.52
CA GLN A 100 -14.50 -3.75 18.98
C GLN A 100 -13.50 -2.66 18.58
N LEU A 101 -13.59 -2.15 17.35
CA LEU A 101 -12.77 -1.01 16.95
C LEU A 101 -13.11 0.24 17.79
N GLN A 102 -14.39 0.45 18.12
CA GLN A 102 -14.82 1.53 19.01
C GLN A 102 -14.22 1.39 20.43
N GLU A 103 -14.23 0.19 20.99
CA GLU A 103 -13.59 -0.10 22.28
C GLU A 103 -12.08 0.16 22.23
N ILE A 104 -11.39 -0.29 21.17
CA ILE A 104 -9.95 0.00 21.01
C ILE A 104 -9.70 1.53 20.92
N MET A 105 -10.58 2.27 20.25
CA MET A 105 -10.46 3.73 20.13
C MET A 105 -10.77 4.47 21.43
N SER A 106 -11.61 3.93 22.31
CA SER A 106 -11.98 4.54 23.59
C SER A 106 -10.95 4.30 24.70
N GLN A 107 -10.11 3.27 24.55
CA GLN A 107 -9.07 2.90 25.53
C GLN A 107 -7.94 3.95 25.57
N GLN A 108 -7.96 4.77 26.62
CA GLN A 108 -6.93 5.81 26.85
C GLN A 108 -5.57 5.23 27.26
N THR A 109 -5.55 4.02 27.83
CA THR A 109 -4.33 3.35 28.32
C THR A 109 -3.44 2.84 27.19
N ILE A 110 -4.02 2.49 26.03
CA ILE A 110 -3.27 2.00 24.87
C ILE A 110 -2.69 3.18 24.09
N SER A 111 -1.62 3.79 24.58
CA SER A 111 -1.03 4.99 23.94
C SER A 111 -0.34 4.68 22.59
N ASN A 112 0.07 3.43 22.34
CA ASN A 112 1.03 3.10 21.27
C ASN A 112 0.52 2.12 20.19
N CYS A 113 -0.79 1.94 20.03
CA CYS A 113 -1.39 1.12 18.99
C CYS A 113 -2.01 2.00 17.88
N LEU A 114 -1.69 1.70 16.62
CA LEU A 114 -2.37 2.25 15.45
C LEU A 114 -2.82 1.10 14.53
N ILE A 115 -4.11 1.04 14.24
CA ILE A 115 -4.72 0.15 13.26
C ILE A 115 -4.95 0.95 11.97
N VAL A 116 -4.39 0.48 10.86
CA VAL A 116 -4.53 1.09 9.54
C VAL A 116 -5.37 0.16 8.66
N LEU A 117 -6.60 0.56 8.39
CA LEU A 117 -7.52 -0.13 7.50
C LEU A 117 -7.18 0.25 6.06
N MET A 118 -6.87 -0.73 5.20
CA MET A 118 -6.53 -0.49 3.81
C MET A 118 -7.49 -1.23 2.88
N GLY A 119 -8.04 -0.52 1.91
CA GLY A 119 -8.96 -1.07 0.92
C GLY A 119 -9.10 -0.15 -0.27
N GLN A 120 -9.72 -0.59 -1.36
CA GLN A 120 -9.96 0.28 -2.52
C GLN A 120 -11.12 1.25 -2.26
N HIS A 121 -12.15 0.76 -1.57
CA HIS A 121 -13.29 1.51 -1.09
C HIS A 121 -13.54 1.09 0.35
N LEU A 122 -13.55 2.05 1.27
CA LEU A 122 -13.75 1.78 2.70
C LEU A 122 -14.90 2.64 3.23
N PRO A 123 -16.16 2.22 2.96
CA PRO A 123 -17.32 2.83 3.57
C PRO A 123 -17.37 2.43 5.05
N LEU A 124 -16.62 3.14 5.88
CA LEU A 124 -16.71 2.99 7.32
C LEU A 124 -18.09 3.45 7.79
N ASP A 125 -18.69 2.70 8.69
CA ASP A 125 -19.90 3.13 9.37
C ASP A 125 -19.70 4.46 10.13
N SER A 126 -20.81 5.12 10.47
CA SER A 126 -20.79 6.44 11.12
C SER A 126 -20.18 6.42 12.52
N VAL A 127 -20.01 5.24 13.12
CA VAL A 127 -19.38 5.06 14.44
C VAL A 127 -17.87 5.14 14.28
N ILE A 128 -17.27 4.32 13.40
CA ILE A 128 -15.82 4.32 13.19
C ILE A 128 -15.39 5.56 12.40
N GLY A 129 -16.17 5.97 11.40
CA GLY A 129 -15.82 7.06 10.49
C GLY A 129 -15.55 8.40 11.17
N LYS A 130 -16.15 8.66 12.35
CA LYS A 130 -15.92 9.89 13.13
C LYS A 130 -14.57 9.94 13.82
N PHE A 131 -13.99 8.79 14.13
CA PHE A 131 -12.76 8.65 14.91
C PHE A 131 -11.59 8.12 14.09
N ALA A 132 -11.84 7.69 12.85
CA ALA A 132 -10.79 7.23 11.94
C ALA A 132 -10.14 8.40 11.21
N LEU A 133 -8.81 8.50 11.32
CA LEU A 133 -8.05 9.44 10.49
C LEU A 133 -8.03 8.96 9.04
N THR A 134 -8.39 9.81 8.08
CA THR A 134 -8.26 9.49 6.66
C THR A 134 -6.87 9.88 6.16
N ILE A 135 -6.11 8.91 5.68
CA ILE A 135 -4.79 9.12 5.10
C ILE A 135 -4.94 9.21 3.58
N GLN A 136 -4.76 10.42 3.04
CA GLN A 136 -4.63 10.61 1.59
C GLN A 136 -3.16 10.40 1.20
N CYS A 137 -2.84 9.21 0.71
CA CYS A 137 -1.55 8.97 0.09
C CYS A 137 -1.58 9.53 -1.33
N GLY A 138 -1.03 10.74 -1.48
CA GLY A 138 -0.92 11.43 -2.75
C GLY A 138 -0.27 10.57 -3.84
N ALA A 139 -0.68 10.86 -5.08
CA ALA A 139 -0.30 10.22 -6.34
C ALA A 139 1.20 9.80 -6.42
N PRO A 140 1.52 8.75 -7.21
CA PRO A 140 2.89 8.27 -7.35
C PRO A 140 3.86 9.40 -7.67
N LEU A 141 5.06 9.34 -7.06
CA LEU A 141 6.26 9.90 -7.66
C LEU A 141 6.26 9.54 -9.15
N ASN A 142 6.28 10.57 -10.00
CA ASN A 142 6.55 10.44 -11.42
C ASN A 142 7.62 9.37 -11.62
N LYS A 143 7.25 8.26 -12.29
CA LYS A 143 8.23 7.58 -13.11
C LYS A 143 8.55 8.58 -14.21
N THR A 144 9.77 9.05 -14.15
CA THR A 144 10.42 9.99 -15.05
C THR A 144 9.96 9.83 -16.50
N ALA A 145 9.66 10.96 -17.12
CA ALA A 145 9.66 11.10 -18.56
C ALA A 145 10.93 10.48 -19.15
N GLY A 146 10.78 9.73 -20.25
CA GLY A 146 11.90 9.32 -21.10
C GLY A 146 12.14 7.82 -21.10
N GLU A 147 11.35 7.09 -21.89
CA GLU A 147 11.82 6.00 -22.79
C GLU A 147 10.62 5.31 -23.43
N GLN A 148 9.97 5.99 -24.38
CA GLN A 148 9.23 5.35 -25.48
C GLN A 148 8.86 6.43 -26.49
N ARG A 149 9.87 6.95 -27.17
CA ARG A 149 9.80 7.63 -28.48
C ARG A 149 11.22 7.96 -28.94
N ARG A 150 12.04 6.91 -29.07
CA ARG A 150 13.19 6.93 -29.98
C ARG A 150 12.88 5.97 -31.12
N GLN A 151 12.66 6.59 -32.28
CA GLN A 151 12.98 6.06 -33.61
C GLN A 151 12.24 4.80 -34.07
N VAL A 152 11.06 5.01 -34.66
CA VAL A 152 10.73 4.29 -35.90
C VAL A 152 11.21 5.17 -37.05
N ASN A 153 12.52 5.21 -37.24
CA ASN A 153 13.14 5.66 -38.48
C ASN A 153 13.87 4.43 -39.02
N GLY A 154 13.13 3.65 -39.82
CA GLY A 154 13.57 2.38 -40.37
C GLY A 154 13.04 2.19 -41.78
N GLN A 155 13.15 3.23 -42.62
CA GLN A 155 12.88 3.13 -44.04
C GLN A 155 14.14 3.56 -44.82
N GLN A 156 15.18 2.72 -44.79
CA GLN A 156 16.16 2.64 -45.88
C GLN A 156 17.15 1.48 -45.69
N VAL A 157 16.93 0.38 -46.43
CA VAL A 157 17.95 -0.42 -47.12
C VAL A 157 17.15 -1.13 -48.24
N ARG A 158 17.36 -0.90 -49.53
CA ARG A 158 18.56 -1.24 -50.32
C ARG A 158 18.64 -0.37 -51.58
N LYS A 159 19.72 0.41 -51.69
CA LYS A 159 20.35 0.68 -52.99
C LYS A 159 21.47 -0.35 -53.14
N SER A 160 21.34 -1.23 -54.13
CA SER A 160 22.48 -1.98 -54.68
C SER A 160 22.89 -1.25 -55.94
N SER A 161 24.10 -0.71 -55.94
CA SER A 161 24.69 -0.02 -57.09
C SER A 161 25.16 -1.01 -58.15
N VAL A 162 24.80 -0.70 -59.39
CA VAL A 162 25.64 -0.65 -60.60
C VAL A 162 26.40 -1.91 -61.01
N SER A 163 26.09 -2.42 -62.20
CA SER A 163 27.12 -2.76 -63.18
C SER A 163 26.59 -2.49 -64.58
N ASP A 164 27.37 -1.68 -65.30
CA ASP A 164 27.33 -1.45 -66.74
C ASP A 164 27.10 -2.72 -67.56
N GLN A 165 26.31 -2.60 -68.62
CA GLN A 165 26.80 -2.93 -69.97
C GLN A 165 25.86 -2.35 -71.04
N ALA A 166 26.46 -1.53 -71.90
CA ALA A 166 25.90 -0.98 -73.11
C ALA A 166 25.80 -2.05 -74.22
N VAL A 167 24.66 -2.12 -74.92
CA VAL A 167 24.62 -2.56 -76.33
C VAL A 167 23.45 -1.90 -77.08
N HIS A 168 23.76 -0.76 -77.68
CA HIS A 168 23.58 -0.38 -79.09
C HIS A 168 22.48 -0.96 -80.02
N PHE A 169 21.92 -0.03 -80.83
CA PHE A 169 21.18 -0.11 -82.12
C PHE A 169 19.73 -0.63 -82.08
N GLY A 170 18.72 -0.03 -82.73
CA GLY A 170 18.61 1.04 -83.73
C GLY A 170 17.13 1.13 -84.20
N PRO A 171 16.72 2.14 -85.00
CA PRO A 171 15.33 2.55 -85.14
C PRO A 171 14.65 2.07 -86.43
N ARG A 172 13.37 1.70 -86.34
CA ARG A 172 12.22 2.15 -87.17
C ARG A 172 11.02 1.22 -87.00
#